data_AF-A0A4S4JZV1-F1
#
_entry.id   AF-A0A4S4JZV1-F1
#
_cell.length_a   1.000
_cell.length_b   1.000
_cell.length_c   1.000
_cell.angle_alpha   90.00
_cell.angle_beta   90.00
_cell.angle_gamma   90.00
#
_symmetry.space_group_name_H-M   'P 1'
#
loop_
_entity.id
_entity.type
_entity.pdbx_description
1 polymer ?
#
loop_
_entity_poly.entity_id
_entity_poly.type
_entity_poly.pdbx_seq_one_letter_code
_entity_poly.pdbx_strand_id
1 'polypeptide(L)'
;MEEVPVDKNILEVSTSKIRICYNKKRIKEGTDKMKLMACQEHVELAMEMIIDEKEVAPNIEILTKDQDLSTVCEFCQNEAKYSVSNQQ
;
A
#
# COMPACT_ATOMS: atom_id res chain seq x y z
N MET A 1 -9.92 -17.67 38.19
CA MET A 1 -9.21 -17.42 36.92
C MET A 1 -10.29 -17.46 35.87
N GLU A 2 -10.91 -16.31 35.65
CA GLU A 2 -12.09 -16.21 34.81
C GLU A 2 -11.62 -15.92 33.38
N GLU A 3 -11.95 -16.83 32.47
CA GLU A 3 -11.69 -16.66 31.05
C GLU A 3 -12.65 -15.62 30.50
N VAL A 4 -12.11 -14.62 29.80
CA VAL A 4 -12.89 -13.62 29.07
C VAL A 4 -13.19 -14.13 27.66
N PRO A 5 -14.46 -14.32 27.28
CA PRO A 5 -14.83 -14.62 25.91
C PRO A 5 -14.92 -13.32 25.11
N VAL A 6 -14.27 -13.25 23.96
CA VAL A 6 -14.47 -12.16 23.00
C VAL A 6 -14.96 -12.76 21.68
N ASP A 7 -16.27 -12.95 21.59
CA ASP A 7 -16.93 -13.10 20.31
C ASP A 7 -17.28 -11.72 19.75
N LYS A 8 -16.97 -11.47 18.47
CA LYS A 8 -17.96 -11.21 17.40
C LYS A 8 -17.31 -10.51 16.19
N ASN A 9 -17.24 -11.26 15.10
CA ASN A 9 -17.93 -10.95 13.85
C ASN A 9 -17.74 -9.53 13.28
N ILE A 10 -16.88 -9.40 12.26
CA ILE A 10 -17.03 -8.35 11.25
C ILE A 10 -17.08 -9.02 9.87
N LEU A 11 -18.33 -9.26 9.46
CA LEU A 11 -18.92 -9.19 8.13
C LEU A 11 -18.08 -9.66 6.92
N GLU A 12 -18.52 -10.79 6.39
CA GLU A 12 -18.42 -11.10 4.97
C GLU A 12 -18.97 -9.96 4.10
N VAL A 13 -18.13 -9.43 3.22
CA VAL A 13 -18.59 -8.77 1.99
C VAL A 13 -18.18 -9.63 0.81
N SER A 14 -19.12 -10.49 0.45
CA SER A 14 -19.34 -10.92 -0.93
C SER A 14 -19.29 -9.71 -1.85
N THR A 15 -18.40 -9.70 -2.85
CA THR A 15 -18.76 -9.45 -4.26
C THR A 15 -17.52 -9.60 -5.15
N SER A 16 -17.50 -10.71 -5.88
CA SER A 16 -17.38 -10.74 -7.34
C SER A 16 -16.45 -9.72 -8.03
N LYS A 17 -15.41 -10.29 -8.65
CA LYS A 17 -14.67 -9.77 -9.81
C LYS A 17 -13.81 -8.54 -9.54
N ILE A 18 -12.67 -8.78 -8.89
CA ILE A 18 -11.47 -7.94 -9.03
C ILE A 18 -11.07 -7.95 -10.51
N ARG A 19 -11.56 -6.95 -11.23
CA ARG A 19 -11.15 -6.63 -12.59
C ARG A 19 -9.85 -5.86 -12.44
N ILE A 20 -8.73 -6.58 -12.57
CA ILE A 20 -7.39 -6.00 -12.52
C ILE A 20 -7.25 -5.06 -13.73
N CYS A 21 -7.63 -3.80 -13.56
CA CYS A 21 -7.42 -2.76 -14.55
C CYS A 21 -6.05 -2.12 -14.29
N TYR A 22 -4.99 -2.76 -14.80
CA TYR A 22 -3.65 -2.18 -14.89
C TYR A 22 -3.70 -0.90 -15.74
N ASN A 23 -3.82 0.26 -15.08
CA ASN A 23 -3.64 1.54 -15.74
C ASN A 23 -2.15 1.93 -15.71
N LYS A 24 -1.44 1.50 -16.75
CA LYS A 24 -0.07 1.90 -17.08
C LYS A 24 0.00 3.43 -17.26
N LYS A 25 0.40 4.19 -16.24
CA LYS A 25 1.01 5.51 -16.43
C LYS A 25 2.53 5.40 -16.31
N ARG A 26 3.16 5.76 -17.42
CA ARG A 26 4.59 5.71 -17.70
C ARG A 26 5.31 6.81 -16.90
N ILE A 27 6.31 6.45 -16.12
CA ILE A 27 7.43 7.34 -15.80
C ILE A 27 8.63 6.79 -16.58
N LYS A 28 9.23 7.61 -17.44
CA LYS A 28 10.51 7.31 -18.09
C LYS A 28 11.64 7.74 -17.15
N GLU A 29 12.62 6.85 -17.03
CA GLU A 29 14.07 7.05 -16.89
C GLU A 29 14.68 6.12 -15.83
N GLY A 30 15.64 5.33 -16.29
CA GLY A 30 16.08 4.09 -15.69
C GLY A 30 16.73 4.27 -14.33
N THR A 31 16.12 3.65 -13.32
CA THR A 31 16.79 3.20 -12.09
C THR A 31 15.98 2.03 -11.52
N ASP A 32 16.66 0.96 -11.08
CA ASP A 32 16.06 -0.18 -10.36
C ASP A 32 15.55 0.29 -8.99
N LYS A 33 14.34 0.84 -8.94
CA LYS A 33 13.76 1.40 -7.71
C LYS A 33 12.41 0.79 -7.45
N MET A 34 12.26 0.25 -6.25
CA MET A 34 11.01 -0.31 -5.76
C MET A 34 10.21 0.81 -5.12
N LYS A 35 8.98 1.01 -5.61
CA LYS A 35 8.05 2.02 -5.13
C LYS A 35 6.67 1.39 -4.94
N LEU A 36 6.15 1.47 -3.71
CA LEU A 36 4.84 0.96 -3.31
C LEU A 36 3.95 2.11 -2.87
N MET A 37 2.67 2.03 -3.23
CA MET A 37 1.65 3.00 -2.81
C MET A 37 0.78 2.38 -1.73
N ALA A 38 0.66 3.07 -0.59
CA ALA A 38 -0.05 2.56 0.58
C ALA A 38 -0.99 3.60 1.20
N CYS A 39 -2.10 3.13 1.76
CA CYS A 39 -2.93 3.94 2.64
C CYS A 39 -2.30 4.00 4.05
N GLN A 40 -2.89 4.82 4.92
CA GLN A 40 -2.41 5.00 6.30
C GLN A 40 -2.37 3.70 7.11
N GLU A 41 -3.24 2.74 6.82
CA GLU A 41 -3.31 1.46 7.53
C GLU A 41 -2.28 0.44 7.00
N HIS A 42 -1.85 0.58 5.75
CA HIS A 42 -0.95 -0.39 5.10
C HIS A 42 0.45 0.17 4.81
N VAL A 43 0.77 1.36 5.31
CA VAL A 43 2.09 1.99 5.12
C VAL A 43 3.20 1.18 5.81
N GLU A 44 2.93 0.64 7.00
CA GLU A 44 3.87 -0.20 7.76
C GLU A 44 4.17 -1.50 7.01
N LEU A 45 3.12 -2.14 6.45
CA LEU A 45 3.27 -3.33 5.62
C LEU A 45 4.14 -3.07 4.38
N ALA A 46 3.92 -1.93 3.71
CA ALA A 46 4.72 -1.54 2.55
C ALA A 46 6.19 -1.30 2.91
N MET A 47 6.46 -0.81 4.13
CA MET A 47 7.82 -0.63 4.62
C MET A 47 8.51 -1.96 4.88
N GLU A 48 7.85 -2.90 5.57
CA GLU A 48 8.38 -4.24 5.84
C GLU A 48 8.77 -4.95 4.54
N MET A 49 7.91 -4.90 3.52
CA MET A 49 8.21 -5.48 2.20
C MET A 49 9.46 -4.91 1.56
N ILE A 50 9.69 -3.59 1.64
CA ILE A 50 10.88 -2.97 1.07
C ILE A 50 12.13 -3.31 1.90
N ILE A 51 11.99 -3.40 3.22
CA ILE A 51 13.10 -3.79 4.11
C ILE A 51 13.50 -5.24 3.81
N ASP A 52 12.55 -6.15 3.64
CA ASP A 52 12.83 -7.56 3.35
C ASP A 52 13.45 -7.74 1.95
N GLU A 53 12.94 -7.03 0.94
CA GLU A 53 13.38 -7.20 -0.46
C GLU A 53 14.66 -6.43 -0.80
N LYS A 54 14.85 -5.24 -0.20
CA LYS A 54 15.98 -4.35 -0.53
C LYS A 54 16.99 -4.23 0.61
N GLU A 55 16.73 -4.79 1.80
CA GLU A 55 17.60 -4.73 2.99
C GLU A 55 18.04 -3.30 3.35
N VAL A 56 17.22 -2.29 2.98
CA VAL A 56 17.49 -0.87 3.22
C VAL A 56 16.30 -0.18 3.86
N ALA A 57 16.58 0.94 4.54
CA ALA A 57 15.54 1.77 5.13
C ALA A 57 14.63 2.36 4.02
N PRO A 58 13.30 2.19 4.14
CA PRO A 58 12.37 2.77 3.20
C PRO A 58 12.24 4.28 3.44
N ASN A 59 12.14 5.03 2.35
CA ASN A 59 11.77 6.43 2.34
C ASN A 59 10.25 6.56 2.13
N ILE A 60 9.61 7.37 2.96
CA ILE A 60 8.15 7.56 2.97
C ILE A 60 7.86 9.00 2.56
N GLU A 61 7.13 9.16 1.46
CA GLU A 61 6.67 10.45 0.96
C GLU A 61 5.15 10.54 1.09
N ILE A 62 4.64 11.69 1.53
CA ILE A 62 3.20 11.96 1.56
C ILE A 62 2.77 12.38 0.16
N LEU A 63 1.75 11.71 -0.37
CA LEU A 63 1.17 12.10 -1.66
C LEU A 63 0.40 13.41 -1.48
N THR A 64 0.66 14.36 -2.37
CA THR A 64 0.00 15.67 -2.39
C THR A 64 -1.08 15.67 -3.47
N LYS A 65 -2.12 16.49 -3.30
CA LYS A 65 -3.36 16.48 -4.13
C LYS A 65 -3.14 16.51 -5.64
N ASP A 66 -2.02 17.06 -6.11
CA ASP A 66 -1.63 17.08 -7.53
C ASP A 66 -1.08 15.74 -8.06
N GLN A 67 -0.55 14.89 -7.16
CA GLN A 67 -0.08 13.53 -7.45
C GLN A 67 -1.12 12.45 -7.13
N ASP A 68 -2.13 12.76 -6.31
CA ASP A 68 -3.17 11.84 -5.82
C ASP A 68 -4.21 11.39 -6.86
N LEU A 69 -4.22 11.99 -8.06
CA LEU A 69 -5.37 11.89 -8.99
C LEU A 69 -5.73 10.46 -9.45
N SER A 70 -4.91 9.43 -9.19
CA SER A 70 -5.26 8.01 -9.40
C SER A 70 -4.39 7.03 -8.60
N THR A 71 -3.76 7.44 -7.50
CA THR A 71 -2.94 6.53 -6.69
C THR A 71 -3.81 5.78 -5.69
N VAL A 72 -3.89 4.48 -5.86
CA VAL A 72 -4.59 3.57 -4.94
C VAL A 72 -3.58 2.74 -4.17
N CYS A 73 -3.98 2.31 -2.99
CA CYS A 73 -3.23 1.39 -2.17
C CYS A 73 -3.12 0.04 -2.89
N GLU A 74 -1.91 -0.49 -3.04
CA GLU A 74 -1.67 -1.79 -3.69
C GLU A 74 -2.28 -2.97 -2.90
N PHE A 75 -2.57 -2.76 -1.62
CA PHE A 75 -3.06 -3.80 -0.70
C PHE A 75 -4.58 -3.87 -0.60
N CYS A 76 -5.25 -2.71 -0.53
CA CYS A 76 -6.69 -2.64 -0.29
C CYS A 76 -7.46 -1.79 -1.32
N GLN A 77 -6.78 -1.24 -2.33
CA GLN A 77 -7.36 -0.41 -3.40
C GLN A 77 -8.06 0.89 -2.93
N ASN A 78 -7.98 1.21 -1.64
CA ASN A 78 -8.40 2.49 -1.08
C ASN A 78 -7.44 3.62 -1.52
N GLU A 79 -7.79 4.87 -1.22
CA GLU A 79 -6.93 6.03 -1.48
C GLU A 79 -5.54 5.83 -0.83
N ALA A 80 -4.49 5.81 -1.66
CA ALA A 80 -3.12 5.83 -1.15
C ALA A 80 -2.80 7.24 -0.66
N LYS A 81 -2.20 7.34 0.52
CA LYS A 81 -1.74 8.60 1.12
C LYS A 81 -0.23 8.69 1.18
N TYR A 82 0.44 7.54 1.09
CA TYR A 82 1.86 7.39 1.26
C TYR A 82 2.48 6.65 0.08
N SER A 83 3.65 7.12 -0.30
CA SER A 83 4.53 6.54 -1.30
C SER A 83 5.76 6.03 -0.57
N VAL A 84 5.95 4.72 -0.51
CA VAL A 84 7.10 4.09 0.13
C VAL A 84 8.07 3.65 -0.96
N SER A 85 9.33 4.05 -0.86
CA SER A 85 10.36 3.70 -1.84
C SER A 85 11.69 3.41 -1.19
N ASN A 86 12.58 2.69 -1.88
CA ASN A 86 13.94 2.47 -1.39
C ASN A 86 14.92 3.60 -1.77
N GLN A 87 14.43 4.70 -2.33
CA GLN A 87 15.27 5.83 -2.74
C GLN A 87 15.28 6.89 -1.65
N GLN A 88 16.43 7.04 -0.98
CA GLN A 88 16.77 8.18 -0.14
C GLN A 88 17.52 9.26 -0.93
#